data_AF-A0A2E4XMH0-F1
#
_entry.id   AF-A0A2E4XMH0-F1
#
_cell.length_a   1.000
_cell.length_b   1.000
_cell.length_c   1.000
_cell.angle_alpha   90.00
_cell.angle_beta   90.00
_cell.angle_gamma   90.00
#
_symmetry.space_group_name_H-M   'P 1'
#
loop_
_entity.id
_entity.type
_entity.pdbx_description
1 polymer ?
#
loop_
_entity_poly.entity_id
_entity_poly.type
_entity_poly.pdbx_seq_one_letter_code
_entity_poly.pdbx_strand_id
1 'polypeptide(L)' 'MIKNILHKMRYESKHGHFLHFKDGDMSNDNYDNLEYISIVNFFRNRALIDSTDWTWGLDKNECKYVIQHFEDFQLFFKY' A
#
# COMPACT_ATOMS: atom_id res chain seq x y z
N MET A 1 3.71 -10.93 12.46
CA MET A 1 4.27 -9.86 11.59
C MET A 1 3.20 -9.20 10.73
N ILE A 2 2.55 -9.92 9.80
CA ILE A 2 1.51 -9.39 8.89
C ILE A 2 0.44 -8.53 9.60
N LYS A 3 -0.19 -9.05 10.67
CA LYS A 3 -1.21 -8.29 11.42
C LYS A 3 -0.70 -6.96 12.00
N ASN A 4 0.56 -6.91 12.45
CA ASN A 4 1.15 -5.69 13.01
C ASN A 4 1.41 -4.66 11.91
N ILE A 5 1.94 -5.09 10.76
CA ILE A 5 2.14 -4.21 9.60
C ILE A 5 0.80 -3.68 9.10
N LEU A 6 -0.21 -4.54 8.95
CA LEU A 6 -1.55 -4.12 8.55
C LEU A 6 -2.19 -3.15 9.55
N HIS A 7 -1.94 -3.34 10.85
CA HIS A 7 -2.40 -2.41 11.87
C HIS A 7 -1.73 -1.04 11.72
N LYS A 8 -0.40 -0.99 11.56
CA LYS A 8 0.34 0.25 11.29
C LYS A 8 -0.17 0.95 10.03
N MET A 9 -0.23 0.23 8.91
CA MET A 9 -0.76 0.76 7.65
C MET A 9 -2.16 1.34 7.82
N ARG A 10 -3.06 0.67 8.55
CA ARG A 10 -4.44 1.16 8.80
C ARG A 10 -4.51 2.34 9.76
N TYR A 11 -3.60 2.41 10.74
CA TYR A 11 -3.52 3.51 11.69
C TYR A 11 -3.05 4.79 11.02
N GLU A 12 -2.05 4.66 10.16
CA GLU A 12 -1.38 5.76 9.47
C GLU A 12 -2.12 6.22 8.21
N SER A 13 -2.85 5.32 7.55
CA SER A 13 -3.65 5.67 6.38
C SER A 13 -5.05 6.16 6.76
N LYS A 14 -5.54 7.18 6.06
CA LYS A 14 -6.89 7.73 6.27
C LYS A 14 -7.95 6.66 5.96
N HIS A 15 -8.50 6.03 7.00
CA HIS A 15 -9.47 4.94 6.90
C HIS A 15 -9.01 3.74 6.07
N GLY A 16 -7.72 3.40 6.08
CA GLY A 16 -7.23 2.25 5.32
C GLY A 16 -7.09 2.51 3.81
N HIS A 17 -6.82 3.74 3.40
CA HIS A 17 -6.60 4.12 2.00
C HIS A 17 -5.22 4.74 1.78
N PHE A 18 -4.53 4.29 0.74
CA PHE A 18 -3.26 4.83 0.29
C PHE A 18 -3.48 5.83 -0.85
N LEU A 19 -2.53 6.75 -0.99
CA LEU A 19 -2.46 7.64 -2.14
C LEU A 19 -1.82 6.88 -3.31
N HIS A 20 -2.51 6.84 -4.45
CA HIS A 20 -2.06 6.21 -5.68
C HIS A 20 -1.92 7.27 -6.79
N PHE A 21 -0.89 7.09 -7.62
CA PHE A 21 -0.54 7.93 -8.75
C PHE A 21 -0.90 7.18 -10.04
N LYS A 22 -1.90 7.67 -10.78
CA LYS A 22 -2.52 6.96 -11.90
C LYS A 22 -1.56 6.71 -13.06
N ASP A 23 -0.61 7.61 -13.26
CA ASP A 23 0.45 7.50 -14.27
C ASP A 23 1.68 6.69 -13.82
N GLY A 24 1.71 6.28 -12.55
CA GLY A 24 2.83 5.57 -11.94
C GLY A 24 4.02 6.45 -11.55
N ASP A 25 3.94 7.77 -11.75
CA ASP A 25 4.99 8.72 -11.37
C ASP A 25 4.62 9.40 -10.05
N MET A 26 5.26 8.96 -8.95
CA MET A 26 5.05 9.54 -7.62
C MET A 26 5.53 11.00 -7.49
N SER A 27 6.25 11.53 -8.49
CA SER A 27 6.62 12.94 -8.55
C SER A 27 5.56 13.84 -9.18
N ASN A 28 4.59 13.26 -9.92
CA ASN A 28 3.47 13.99 -10.49
C ASN A 28 2.33 14.10 -9.47
N ASP A 29 2.44 15.08 -8.57
CA ASP A 29 1.49 15.37 -7.50
C ASP A 29 0.28 16.22 -7.94
N ASN A 30 0.05 16.34 -9.26
CA ASN A 30 -1.15 16.98 -9.78
C ASN A 30 -2.40 16.28 -9.22
N TYR A 31 -3.32 17.05 -8.66
CA TYR A 31 -4.55 16.55 -8.04
C TYR A 31 -5.34 15.59 -8.95
N ASP A 32 -5.35 15.83 -10.26
CA ASP A 32 -6.04 14.97 -11.23
C ASP A 32 -5.37 13.61 -11.41
N ASN A 33 -4.06 13.51 -11.14
CA ASN A 33 -3.27 12.28 -11.18
C ASN A 33 -3.40 11.44 -9.90
N LEU A 34 -3.87 12.05 -8.82
CA LEU A 34 -3.99 11.39 -7.52
C LEU A 34 -5.34 10.66 -7.37
N GLU A 35 -5.31 9.51 -6.72
CA GLU A 35 -6.51 8.85 -6.19
C GLU A 35 -6.24 8.11 -4.90
N TYR A 36 -7.32 7.79 -4.17
CA TYR A 36 -7.23 6.96 -2.97
C TYR A 36 -7.63 5.53 -3.29
N ILE A 37 -6.74 4.59 -3.03
CA ILE A 37 -7.02 3.17 -3.14
C ILE A 37 -7.06 2.53 -1.77
N SER A 38 -7.99 1.61 -1.53
CA SER A 38 -8.02 0.89 -0.25
C SER A 38 -6.80 -0.05 -0.12
N ILE A 39 -6.39 -0.33 1.12
CA ILE A 39 -5.38 -1.36 1.43
C ILE A 39 -5.74 -2.71 0.77
N VAL A 40 -7.04 -3.03 0.71
CA VAL A 40 -7.53 -4.25 0.06
C VAL A 40 -7.22 -4.24 -1.43
N ASN A 41 -7.50 -3.13 -2.12
CA ASN A 41 -7.21 -3.00 -3.56
C ASN A 41 -5.70 -3.00 -3.83
N PHE A 42 -4.92 -2.33 -2.98
CA PHE A 42 -3.46 -2.34 -3.05
C PHE A 42 -2.91 -3.78 -3.03
N PHE A 43 -3.29 -4.57 -2.02
CA PHE A 43 -2.79 -5.95 -1.93
C PHE A 43 -3.34 -6.84 -3.04
N ARG A 44 -4.54 -6.59 -3.59
CA ARG A 44 -5.07 -7.36 -4.73
C ARG A 44 -4.27 -7.19 -6.03
N ASN A 45 -3.51 -6.11 -6.20
CA ASN A 45 -2.75 -5.85 -7.42
C ASN A 45 -1.30 -5.47 -7.11
N ARG A 46 -0.39 -6.40 -7.34
CA ARG A 46 1.06 -6.20 -7.11
C ARG A 46 1.65 -5.08 -7.97
N ALA A 47 1.05 -4.76 -9.12
CA ALA A 47 1.51 -3.66 -9.97
C ALA A 47 1.38 -2.28 -9.29
N LEU A 48 0.61 -2.18 -8.21
CA LEU A 48 0.40 -0.92 -7.49
C LEU A 48 1.55 -0.56 -6.55
N ILE A 49 2.53 -1.45 -6.32
CA ILE A 49 3.64 -1.24 -5.38
C ILE A 49 4.45 0.03 -5.70
N ASP A 50 4.75 0.25 -6.98
CA ASP A 50 5.63 1.33 -7.42
C ASP A 50 4.89 2.65 -7.64
N SER A 51 3.56 2.62 -7.65
CA SER A 51 2.68 3.75 -7.94
C SER A 51 1.82 4.15 -6.74
N THR A 52 2.09 3.62 -5.54
CA THR A 52 1.28 3.86 -4.34
C THR A 52 2.18 4.24 -3.18
N ASP A 53 1.80 5.27 -2.44
CA ASP A 53 2.47 5.62 -1.19
C ASP A 53 1.97 4.74 -0.04
N TRP A 54 2.49 3.51 0.05
CA TRP A 54 2.13 2.52 1.07
C TRP A 54 3.15 2.39 2.21
N THR A 55 4.32 3.01 2.05
CA THR A 55 5.45 2.85 2.98
C THR A 55 5.34 3.69 4.25
N TRP A 56 4.37 4.60 4.30
CA TRP A 56 4.19 5.53 5.41
C TRP A 56 3.99 4.79 6.75
N GLY A 57 4.79 5.17 7.74
CA GLY A 57 4.79 4.55 9.08
C GLY A 57 5.46 3.18 9.18
N LEU A 58 6.07 2.68 8.11
CA LEU A 58 6.84 1.43 8.11
C LEU A 58 8.35 1.71 8.06
N ASP A 59 9.12 0.87 8.74
CA ASP A 59 10.57 0.90 8.61
C ASP A 59 11.07 0.12 7.38
N LYS A 60 12.36 0.24 7.07
CA LYS A 60 12.98 -0.42 5.90
C LYS A 60 12.85 -1.95 5.92
N ASN A 61 12.90 -2.58 7.08
CA ASN A 61 12.76 -4.03 7.21
C ASN A 61 11.31 -4.46 7.03
N GLU A 62 10.37 -3.67 7.54
CA GLU A 62 8.93 -3.87 7.33
C GLU A 62 8.56 -3.72 5.86
N CYS A 63 9.08 -2.70 5.16
CA CYS A 63 8.87 -2.55 3.72
C CYS A 63 9.42 -3.75 2.94
N LYS A 64 10.65 -4.20 3.25
CA LYS A 64 11.21 -5.42 2.65
C LYS A 64 10.34 -6.65 2.92
N TYR A 65 9.86 -6.80 4.14
CA TYR A 65 8.97 -7.90 4.51
C TYR A 65 7.69 -7.88 3.69
N VAL A 66 7.04 -6.71 3.51
CA VAL A 66 5.84 -6.55 2.69
C VAL A 66 6.09 -7.00 1.25
N ILE A 67 7.20 -6.58 0.64
CA ILE A 67 7.54 -6.92 -0.75
C ILE A 67 7.83 -8.42 -0.90
N GLN A 68 8.59 -9.01 0.04
CA GLN A 68 8.95 -10.42 0.02
C GLN A 68 7.75 -11.34 0.25
N HIS A 69 6.82 -10.92 1.11
CA HIS A 69 5.67 -11.71 1.53
C HIS A 69 4.35 -11.18 0.94
N PHE A 70 4.39 -10.42 -0.16
CA PHE A 70 3.21 -9.75 -0.72
C PHE A 70 2.03 -10.71 -0.98
N GLU A 71 2.34 -11.92 -1.42
CA GLU A 71 1.36 -12.99 -1.65
C GLU A 71 0.68 -13.46 -0.35
N ASP A 72 1.38 -13.45 0.79
CA ASP A 72 0.79 -13.76 2.09
C ASP A 72 -0.21 -12.68 2.51
N PHE A 73 0.07 -11.40 2.21
CA PHE A 73 -0.88 -10.31 2.40
C PHE A 73 -2.09 -10.44 1.47
N GLN A 74 -1.88 -10.86 0.22
CA GLN A 74 -2.98 -11.15 -0.71
C GLN A 74 -3.94 -12.20 -0.16
N LEU A 75 -3.42 -13.29 0.38
CA LEU A 75 -4.23 -14.36 0.98
C LEU A 75 -5.08 -13.85 2.16
N PHE A 76 -4.58 -12.85 2.91
CA PHE A 76 -5.33 -12.23 4.00
C PHE A 76 -6.60 -11.49 3.53
N PHE A 77 -6.64 -11.02 2.27
CA PHE A 77 -7.74 -10.26 1.68
C PHE A 77 -8.55 -11.03 0.63
N LYS A 78 -8.30 -12.34 0.51
CA LYS A 78 -8.95 -13.22 -0.47
C LYS A 78 -10.31 -13.77 0.00
N TYR A 79 -10.72 -13.45 1.23
CA TYR A 79 -11.99 -13.81 1.88
C TYR A 79 -12.65 -12.56 2.45
#